data_AF-A0A7G8X2H7-F1
#
_entry.id   AF-A0A7G8X2H7-F1
#
_cell.length_a   1.000
_cell.length_b   1.000
_cell.length_c   1.000
_cell.angle_alpha   90.00
_cell.angle_beta   90.00
_cell.angle_gamma   90.00
#
_symmetry.space_group_name_H-M   'P 1'
#
loop_
_entity.id
_entity.type
_entity.pdbx_description
1 polymer ?
#
loop_
_entity_poly.entity_id
_entity_poly.type
_entity_poly.pdbx_seq_one_letter_code
_entity_poly.pdbx_strand_id
1 'polypeptide(L)'
;MVDKETQVQILLYGNALVFACETLGVKDMRTRKYSEVFTVSYEEVYEYISIHGLPQSESTSKDTLVEGFHYFKEEGKWYTFFKERGHISYEKNFDDEELGKRYIVTTLLQLKGTGLY
;
A
#
# COMPACT_ATOMS: atom_id res chain seq x y z
N MET A 1 21.83 -9.22 0.67
CA MET A 1 20.47 -9.18 0.10
C MET A 1 19.59 -8.55 1.18
N VAL A 2 18.81 -7.52 0.86
CA VAL A 2 17.90 -6.92 1.84
C VAL A 2 16.83 -7.94 2.19
N ASP A 3 16.50 -8.09 3.46
CA ASP A 3 15.51 -9.05 3.93
C ASP A 3 14.10 -8.70 3.41
N LYS A 4 13.22 -9.70 3.42
CA LYS A 4 11.87 -9.57 2.87
C LYS A 4 11.00 -8.60 3.65
N GLU A 5 11.14 -8.54 4.96
CA GLU A 5 10.35 -7.65 5.80
C GLU A 5 10.63 -6.18 5.47
N THR A 6 11.92 -5.82 5.35
CA THR A 6 12.34 -4.50 4.89
C THR A 6 11.76 -4.18 3.50
N GLN A 7 11.79 -5.14 2.56
CA GLN A 7 11.20 -4.92 1.23
C GLN A 7 9.68 -4.65 1.31
N VAL A 8 8.95 -5.43 2.12
CA VAL A 8 7.50 -5.22 2.34
C VAL A 8 7.24 -3.85 2.95
N GLN A 9 7.99 -3.46 3.99
CA GLN A 9 7.83 -2.16 4.63
C GLN A 9 8.08 -1.00 3.65
N ILE A 10 9.10 -1.11 2.81
CA ILE A 10 9.36 -0.09 1.77
C ILE A 10 8.23 -0.01 0.74
N LEU A 11 7.65 -1.16 0.35
CA LEU A 11 6.53 -1.20 -0.59
C LEU A 11 5.23 -0.65 0.01
N LEU A 12 5.06 -0.68 1.32
CA LEU A 12 3.87 -0.17 2.00
C LEU A 12 4.03 1.29 2.45
N TYR A 13 5.09 1.56 3.21
CA TYR A 13 5.28 2.83 3.91
C TYR A 13 6.32 3.73 3.26
N GLY A 14 7.24 3.16 2.47
CA GLY A 14 8.40 3.86 1.93
C GLY A 14 8.22 4.38 0.50
N ASN A 15 9.34 4.82 -0.06
CA ASN A 15 9.49 5.16 -1.47
C ASN A 15 10.28 4.05 -2.19
N ALA A 16 9.55 3.09 -2.77
CA ALA A 16 10.15 1.93 -3.40
C ALA A 16 11.04 2.26 -4.62
N LEU A 17 10.74 3.36 -5.34
CA LEU A 17 11.57 3.80 -6.47
C LEU A 17 12.92 4.34 -6.00
N VAL A 18 12.90 5.22 -4.99
CA VAL A 18 14.13 5.77 -4.39
C VAL A 18 14.95 4.64 -3.76
N PHE A 19 14.29 3.74 -3.03
CA PHE A 19 14.96 2.59 -2.44
C PHE A 19 15.65 1.70 -3.49
N ALA A 20 14.97 1.38 -4.59
CA ALA A 20 15.57 0.61 -5.68
C ALA A 20 16.82 1.31 -6.26
N CYS A 21 16.77 2.63 -6.45
CA CYS A 21 17.88 3.38 -7.01
C CYS A 21 19.05 3.56 -6.04
N GLU A 22 18.78 4.04 -4.84
CA GLU A 22 19.81 4.46 -3.88
C GLU A 22 20.35 3.30 -3.05
N THR A 23 19.52 2.29 -2.76
CA THR A 23 19.90 1.17 -1.90
C THR A 23 20.25 -0.09 -2.70
N LEU A 24 19.45 -0.42 -3.73
CA LEU A 24 19.68 -1.62 -4.54
C LEU A 24 20.56 -1.37 -5.78
N GLY A 25 20.94 -0.11 -6.04
CA GLY A 25 21.81 0.26 -7.16
C GLY A 25 21.14 0.14 -8.54
N VAL A 26 19.81 0.12 -8.59
CA VAL A 26 19.05 0.07 -9.85
C VAL A 26 19.08 1.45 -10.52
N LYS A 27 19.67 1.55 -11.71
CA LYS A 27 19.80 2.84 -12.41
C LYS A 27 18.47 3.58 -12.64
N ASP A 28 17.43 2.84 -13.03
CA ASP A 28 16.07 3.36 -13.20
C ASP A 28 15.06 2.22 -13.09
N MET A 29 14.25 2.23 -12.03
CA MET A 29 13.22 1.21 -11.77
C MET A 29 12.13 1.18 -12.86
N ARG A 30 11.85 2.30 -13.53
CA ARG A 30 10.83 2.35 -14.61
C ARG A 30 11.20 1.51 -15.83
N THR A 31 12.47 1.15 -15.94
CA THR A 31 13.02 0.34 -17.04
C THR A 31 13.20 -1.13 -16.66
N ARG A 32 12.84 -1.52 -15.44
CA ARG A 32 13.05 -2.87 -14.89
C ARG A 32 11.74 -3.54 -14.55
N LYS A 33 11.75 -4.87 -14.59
CA LYS A 33 10.63 -5.66 -14.08
C LYS A 33 10.71 -5.73 -12.57
N TYR A 34 9.55 -5.78 -11.92
CA TYR A 34 9.47 -5.95 -10.47
C TYR A 34 10.35 -7.10 -9.95
N SER A 35 10.24 -8.28 -10.58
CA SER A 35 10.96 -9.50 -10.19
C SER A 35 12.47 -9.45 -10.41
N GLU A 36 13.00 -8.45 -11.12
CA GLU A 36 14.44 -8.22 -11.26
C GLU A 36 15.03 -7.46 -10.07
N VAL A 37 14.18 -6.82 -9.27
CA VAL A 37 14.59 -5.86 -8.22
C VAL A 37 14.10 -6.27 -6.85
N PHE A 38 12.84 -6.71 -6.76
CA PHE A 38 12.21 -7.15 -5.53
C PHE A 38 11.91 -8.65 -5.57
N THR A 39 11.93 -9.25 -4.40
CA THR A 39 11.76 -10.71 -4.22
C THR A 39 10.47 -11.08 -3.49
N VAL A 40 9.70 -10.09 -3.06
CA VAL A 40 8.48 -10.28 -2.28
C VAL A 40 7.26 -10.33 -3.21
N SER A 41 6.37 -11.27 -2.96
CA SER A 41 5.12 -11.45 -3.69
C SER A 41 4.00 -10.56 -3.13
N TYR A 42 2.91 -10.45 -3.89
CA TYR A 42 1.69 -9.78 -3.42
C TYR A 42 1.16 -10.46 -2.15
N GLU A 43 1.16 -11.79 -2.14
CA GLU A 43 0.69 -12.61 -1.03
C GLU A 43 1.49 -12.34 0.24
N GLU A 44 2.81 -12.22 0.15
CA GLU A 44 3.67 -11.89 1.29
C GLU A 44 3.41 -10.48 1.84
N VAL A 45 3.12 -9.51 0.97
CA VAL A 45 2.72 -8.16 1.39
C VAL A 45 1.36 -8.20 2.10
N TYR A 46 0.42 -8.97 1.57
CA TYR A 46 -0.92 -9.11 2.15
C TYR A 46 -0.89 -9.83 3.50
N GLU A 47 -0.09 -10.89 3.62
CA GLU A 47 0.12 -11.62 4.87
C GLU A 47 0.70 -10.68 5.95
N TYR A 48 1.70 -9.88 5.59
CA TYR A 48 2.28 -8.88 6.48
C TYR A 48 1.24 -7.90 7.03
N ILE A 49 0.39 -7.34 6.16
CA ILE A 49 -0.70 -6.44 6.57
C ILE A 49 -1.76 -7.15 7.42
N SER A 50 -2.02 -8.42 7.16
CA SER A 50 -3.00 -9.19 7.93
C SER A 50 -2.54 -9.38 9.39
N ILE A 51 -1.23 -9.43 9.62
CA ILE A 51 -0.63 -9.55 10.95
C ILE A 51 -0.44 -8.18 11.61
N HIS A 52 0.01 -7.17 10.86
CA HIS A 52 0.45 -5.89 11.42
C HIS A 52 -0.54 -4.73 11.25
N GLY A 53 -1.62 -4.94 10.51
CA GLY A 53 -2.60 -3.91 10.19
C GLY A 53 -2.24 -3.05 8.97
N LEU A 54 -3.18 -2.20 8.58
CA LEU A 54 -3.02 -1.30 7.43
C LEU A 54 -2.20 -0.05 7.81
N PRO A 55 -1.44 0.52 6.86
CA PRO A 55 -0.83 1.83 7.05
C PRO A 55 -1.88 2.92 7.33
N GLN A 56 -1.80 3.54 8.53
CA GLN A 56 -2.58 4.71 8.99
C GLN A 56 -4.12 4.59 9.00
N SER A 57 -4.67 3.53 9.58
CA SER A 57 -6.13 3.31 9.61
C SER A 57 -6.93 3.99 10.73
N GLU A 58 -6.36 4.89 11.55
CA GLU A 58 -7.08 5.31 12.78
C GLU A 58 -8.13 6.41 12.58
N SER A 59 -8.20 7.04 11.41
CA SER A 59 -9.12 8.16 11.20
C SER A 59 -10.34 7.78 10.36
N THR A 60 -11.53 7.95 10.96
CA THR A 60 -12.83 7.58 10.38
C THR A 60 -13.55 8.74 9.68
N SER A 61 -12.99 9.94 9.68
CA SER A 61 -13.65 11.14 9.11
C SER A 61 -12.93 11.65 7.88
N LYS A 62 -13.68 12.04 6.84
CA LYS A 62 -13.15 12.71 5.64
C LYS A 62 -12.59 14.11 5.95
N ASP A 63 -13.02 14.72 7.05
CA ASP A 63 -12.57 16.03 7.51
C ASP A 63 -11.20 15.98 8.21
N THR A 64 -10.67 14.77 8.43
CA THR A 64 -9.35 14.58 9.03
C THR A 64 -8.24 15.22 8.22
N LEU A 65 -7.21 15.76 8.88
CA LEU A 65 -6.00 16.24 8.22
C LEU A 65 -5.01 15.11 7.90
N VAL A 66 -5.32 13.88 8.32
CA VAL A 66 -4.48 12.70 8.08
C VAL A 66 -4.51 12.36 6.58
N GLU A 67 -3.34 12.14 6.01
CA GLU A 67 -3.16 11.66 4.64
C GLU A 67 -3.02 10.14 4.61
N GLY A 68 -3.14 9.53 3.43
CA GLY A 68 -3.02 8.08 3.26
C GLY A 68 -4.37 7.38 3.14
N PHE A 69 -4.37 6.07 3.41
CA PHE A 69 -5.57 5.26 3.35
C PHE A 69 -6.36 5.33 4.64
N HIS A 70 -7.65 5.56 4.49
CA HIS A 70 -8.62 5.49 5.57
C HIS A 70 -9.46 4.23 5.38
N TYR A 71 -9.67 3.49 6.45
CA TYR A 71 -10.43 2.25 6.42
C TYR A 71 -11.23 2.09 7.71
N PHE A 72 -12.56 2.06 7.59
CA PHE A 72 -13.45 2.00 8.75
C PHE A 72 -14.78 1.34 8.42
N LYS A 73 -15.49 0.90 9.46
CA LYS A 73 -16.81 0.30 9.33
C LYS A 73 -17.89 1.28 9.77
N GLU A 74 -18.88 1.49 8.91
CA GLU A 74 -20.05 2.34 9.19
C GLU A 74 -21.31 1.61 8.69
N GLU A 75 -22.35 1.57 9.51
CA GLU A 75 -23.64 0.91 9.18
C GLU A 75 -23.50 -0.53 8.62
N GLY A 76 -22.51 -1.28 9.09
CA GLY A 76 -22.27 -2.66 8.66
C GLY A 76 -21.41 -2.81 7.41
N LYS A 77 -21.08 -1.72 6.71
CA LYS A 77 -20.22 -1.70 5.52
C LYS A 77 -18.83 -1.17 5.82
N TRP A 78 -17.84 -1.71 5.12
CA TRP A 78 -16.48 -1.24 5.16
C TRP A 78 -16.27 -0.15 4.11
N TYR A 79 -15.78 1.01 4.53
CA TYR A 79 -15.48 2.14 3.67
C TYR A 79 -13.99 2.35 3.59
N THR A 80 -13.51 2.70 2.40
CA THR A 80 -12.12 3.08 2.17
C THR A 80 -12.03 4.30 1.28
N PHE A 81 -11.03 5.14 1.53
CA PHE A 81 -10.61 6.20 0.61
C PHE A 81 -9.12 6.51 0.81
N PHE A 82 -8.49 7.10 -0.20
CA PHE A 82 -7.12 7.61 -0.12
C PHE A 82 -7.13 9.14 -0.16
N LYS A 83 -6.46 9.77 0.80
CA LYS A 83 -6.32 11.22 0.89
C LYS A 83 -4.89 11.65 0.67
N GLU A 84 -4.67 12.56 -0.27
CA GLU A 84 -3.35 13.15 -0.53
C GLU A 84 -3.52 14.62 -0.87
N ARG A 85 -2.76 15.50 -0.19
CA ARG A 85 -2.80 16.95 -0.37
C ARG A 85 -4.20 17.54 -0.26
N GLY A 86 -5.00 16.98 0.64
CA GLY A 86 -6.40 17.38 0.86
C GLY A 86 -7.40 16.84 -0.17
N HIS A 87 -6.95 16.13 -1.21
CA HIS A 87 -7.81 15.53 -2.21
C HIS A 87 -8.15 14.07 -1.86
N ILE A 88 -9.40 13.66 -2.08
CA ILE A 88 -9.88 12.30 -1.82
C ILE A 88 -10.02 11.55 -3.14
N SER A 89 -9.50 10.33 -3.18
CA SER A 89 -9.50 9.44 -4.34
C SER A 89 -9.66 7.97 -3.91
N TYR A 90 -9.82 7.07 -4.88
CA TYR A 90 -9.96 5.61 -4.66
C TYR A 90 -11.07 5.22 -3.67
N GLU A 91 -12.10 6.05 -3.55
CA GLU A 91 -13.21 5.82 -2.62
C GLU A 91 -14.02 4.58 -3.03
N LYS A 92 -14.25 3.68 -2.08
CA LYS A 92 -15.00 2.45 -2.30
C LYS A 92 -15.62 1.94 -1.00
N ASN A 93 -16.65 1.10 -1.13
CA ASN A 93 -17.21 0.37 0.01
C ASN A 93 -17.35 -1.12 -0.31
N PHE A 94 -17.38 -1.93 0.74
CA PHE A 94 -17.40 -3.38 0.69
C PHE A 94 -18.29 -3.93 1.81
N ASP A 95 -18.99 -5.01 1.50
CA ASP A 95 -19.73 -5.77 2.53
C ASP A 95 -18.81 -6.77 3.28
N ASP A 96 -17.61 -7.02 2.74
CA ASP A 96 -16.61 -7.94 3.26
C ASP A 96 -15.30 -7.21 3.62
N GLU A 97 -14.76 -7.52 4.80
CA GLU A 97 -13.55 -6.88 5.31
C GLU A 97 -12.32 -7.25 4.47
N GLU A 98 -12.21 -8.52 4.07
CA GLU A 98 -11.08 -9.05 3.33
C GLU A 98 -10.98 -8.41 1.94
N LEU A 99 -12.11 -8.24 1.25
CA LEU A 99 -12.18 -7.52 -0.02
C LEU A 99 -11.71 -6.07 0.11
N GLY A 100 -12.08 -5.40 1.21
CA GLY A 100 -11.62 -4.04 1.50
C GLY A 100 -10.10 -3.98 1.69
N LYS A 101 -9.55 -4.87 2.52
CA LYS A 101 -8.10 -4.96 2.76
C LYS A 101 -7.33 -5.25 1.46
N ARG A 102 -7.76 -6.25 0.68
CA ARG A 102 -7.14 -6.59 -0.61
C ARG A 102 -7.13 -5.41 -1.57
N TYR A 103 -8.25 -4.69 -1.68
CA TYR A 103 -8.33 -3.49 -2.50
C TYR A 103 -7.33 -2.41 -2.07
N ILE A 104 -7.19 -2.18 -0.76
CA ILE A 104 -6.22 -1.20 -0.24
C ILE A 104 -4.79 -1.62 -0.55
N VAL A 105 -4.43 -2.89 -0.33
CA VAL A 105 -3.09 -3.41 -0.64
C VAL A 105 -2.79 -3.25 -2.13
N THR A 106 -3.70 -3.68 -3.01
CA THR A 106 -3.53 -3.54 -4.45
C THR A 106 -3.36 -2.08 -4.85
N THR A 107 -4.17 -1.17 -4.30
CA THR A 107 -4.08 0.25 -4.64
C THR A 107 -2.77 0.87 -4.12
N LEU A 108 -2.32 0.54 -2.91
CA LEU A 108 -1.03 0.98 -2.37
C LEU A 108 0.13 0.55 -3.28
N LEU A 109 0.14 -0.72 -3.69
CA LEU A 109 1.20 -1.26 -4.54
C LEU A 109 1.20 -0.65 -5.95
N GLN A 110 0.01 -0.40 -6.52
CA GLN A 110 -0.14 0.33 -7.78
C GLN A 110 0.41 1.75 -7.68
N LEU A 111 0.10 2.47 -6.60
CA LEU A 111 0.60 3.83 -6.35
C LEU A 111 2.13 3.89 -6.22
N LYS A 112 2.78 2.81 -5.77
CA LYS A 112 4.27 2.76 -5.75
C LYS A 112 4.88 2.67 -7.15
N GLY A 113 4.12 2.27 -8.16
CA GLY A 113 4.59 2.19 -9.54
C GLY A 113 5.71 1.18 -9.77
N THR A 114 5.84 0.18 -8.90
CA THR A 114 6.87 -0.87 -9.00
C THR A 114 6.47 -2.02 -9.93
N GLY A 115 5.18 -2.13 -10.25
CA GLY A 115 4.64 -3.19 -11.10
C GLY A 115 4.20 -4.46 -10.35
N LEU A 116 4.15 -4.42 -9.01
CA LEU A 116 3.50 -5.46 -8.20
C LEU A 116 2.02 -5.11 -8.03
N TYR A 117 1.09 -5.92 -8.54
CA TYR A 117 -0.35 -5.77 -8.33
C TYR A 117 -1.11 -7.01 -8.78
#